data_AF-A0A6J6S6F5-F1
#
_entry.id   AF-A0A6J6S6F5-F1
#
_cell.length_a   1.000
_cell.length_b   1.000
_cell.length_c   1.000
_cell.angle_alpha   90.00
_cell.angle_beta   90.00
_cell.angle_gamma   90.00
#
_symmetry.space_group_name_H-M   'P 1'
#
loop_
_entity.id
_entity.type
_entity.pdbx_description
1 polymer ?
#
loop_
_entity_poly.entity_id
_entity_poly.type
_entity_poly.pdbx_seq_one_letter_code
_entity_poly.pdbx_strand_id
1 'polypeptide(L)'
;MGSEKTAAATGGLGELRRDPFAMLPFCGYHMGDYFTHWLSMTDRTDEAKLPRIYGVNWFRKDGDGKFLWPGFGENSRVLEWICRRLENEADGIDTPIGVVPRPEDLNLDGLSDSDRENLEEALAVNLAEWRQEIPTTVEHFDSFGEKLPPVLRAELAELEERLNAS
;
A
#
# COMPACT_ATOMS: atom_id res chain seq x y z
N MET A 1 5.49 -2.65 -3.45
CA MET A 1 5.07 -1.26 -3.72
C MET A 1 5.37 -0.92 -5.16
N GLY A 2 4.34 -0.57 -5.92
CA GLY A 2 4.50 0.09 -7.22
C GLY A 2 4.37 1.59 -7.03
N SER A 3 5.22 2.37 -7.69
CA SER A 3 5.07 3.82 -7.79
C SER A 3 5.27 4.22 -9.24
N GLU A 4 4.53 5.23 -9.70
CA GLU A 4 4.85 5.91 -10.95
C GLU A 4 6.28 6.47 -10.86
N LYS A 5 7.07 6.32 -11.93
CA LYS A 5 8.43 6.87 -11.99
C LYS A 5 8.41 8.39 -11.87
N THR A 6 9.13 8.92 -10.88
CA THR A 6 9.36 10.36 -10.73
C THR A 6 10.61 10.79 -11.50
N ALA A 7 10.75 12.10 -11.76
CA ALA A 7 11.89 12.69 -12.48
C ALA A 7 13.26 12.42 -11.84
N ALA A 8 13.31 11.95 -10.58
CA ALA A 8 14.54 11.58 -9.89
C ALA A 8 15.12 10.23 -10.34
N ALA A 9 14.36 9.40 -11.06
CA ALA A 9 14.83 8.13 -11.61
C ALA A 9 15.19 8.28 -13.09
N THR A 10 16.39 7.85 -13.49
CA THR A 10 16.75 7.72 -14.91
C THR A 10 15.89 6.64 -15.58
N GLY A 11 15.01 7.05 -16.51
CA GLY A 11 14.06 6.19 -17.23
C GLY A 11 12.78 6.95 -17.60
N GLY A 12 11.98 6.44 -18.55
CA GLY A 12 10.78 7.11 -19.05
C GLY A 12 9.79 7.48 -17.94
N LEU A 13 9.29 8.73 -17.95
CA LEU A 13 8.21 9.18 -17.07
C LEU A 13 6.94 8.36 -17.33
N GLY A 14 6.22 7.99 -16.27
CA GLY A 14 4.91 7.35 -16.36
C GLY A 14 4.87 5.82 -16.31
N GLU A 15 6.01 5.13 -16.36
CA GLU A 15 6.02 3.67 -16.17
C GLU A 15 5.91 3.29 -14.69
N LEU A 16 5.09 2.29 -14.37
CA LEU A 16 5.00 1.71 -13.03
C LEU A 16 6.34 1.03 -12.68
N ARG A 17 6.99 1.50 -11.62
CA ARG A 17 8.23 0.90 -11.09
C ARG A 17 7.93 0.19 -9.78
N ARG A 18 8.35 -1.07 -9.67
CA ARG A 18 8.39 -1.76 -8.38
C ARG A 18 9.58 -1.22 -7.59
N ASP A 19 9.31 -0.56 -6.48
CA ASP A 19 10.34 -0.01 -5.57
C ASP A 19 10.10 -0.53 -4.14
N PRO A 20 10.54 -1.76 -3.83
CA PRO A 20 10.33 -2.35 -2.53
C PRO A 20 10.91 -1.46 -1.43
N PHE A 21 10.08 -1.10 -0.44
CA PHE A 21 10.45 -0.24 0.69
C PHE A 21 11.03 1.13 0.29
N ALA A 22 10.83 1.59 -0.94
CA ALA A 22 11.52 2.77 -1.50
C ALA A 22 13.06 2.66 -1.44
N MET A 23 13.59 1.43 -1.47
CA MET A 23 14.99 1.11 -1.27
C MET A 23 15.69 0.59 -2.53
N LEU A 24 15.00 0.49 -3.67
CA LEU A 24 15.59 -0.08 -4.89
C LEU A 24 16.90 0.60 -5.32
N PRO A 25 17.07 1.94 -5.30
CA PRO A 25 18.33 2.58 -5.64
C PRO A 25 19.33 2.68 -4.47
N PHE A 26 18.96 2.21 -3.26
CA PHE A 26 19.72 2.42 -2.03
C PHE A 26 20.13 1.12 -1.32
N CYS A 27 19.58 -0.03 -1.71
CA CYS A 27 19.86 -1.30 -1.08
C CYS A 27 21.31 -1.74 -1.36
N GLY A 28 22.14 -1.76 -0.32
CA GLY A 28 23.58 -2.05 -0.43
C GLY A 28 23.93 -3.54 -0.56
N TYR A 29 22.93 -4.43 -0.65
CA TYR A 29 23.10 -5.88 -0.78
C TYR A 29 21.89 -6.48 -1.50
N HIS A 30 21.85 -7.81 -1.66
CA HIS A 30 20.78 -8.47 -2.41
C HIS A 30 19.40 -8.22 -1.77
N MET A 31 18.44 -7.73 -2.55
CA MET A 31 17.11 -7.35 -2.04
C MET A 31 16.33 -8.52 -1.41
N GLY A 32 16.51 -9.75 -1.89
CA GLY A 32 15.94 -10.95 -1.24
C GLY A 32 16.48 -11.19 0.18
N ASP A 33 17.77 -10.93 0.42
CA ASP A 33 18.35 -10.98 1.77
C ASP A 33 17.82 -9.81 2.61
N TYR A 34 17.54 -8.65 2.01
CA TYR A 34 16.91 -7.50 2.68
C TYR A 34 15.49 -7.81 3.15
N PHE A 35 14.69 -8.49 2.33
CA PHE A 35 13.37 -8.98 2.75
C PHE A 35 13.49 -9.99 3.89
N THR A 36 14.45 -10.92 3.81
CA THR A 36 14.73 -11.88 4.88
C THR A 36 15.09 -11.16 6.20
N HIS A 37 15.85 -10.08 6.11
CA HIS A 37 16.21 -9.27 7.27
C HIS A 37 14.98 -8.64 7.94
N TRP A 38 14.08 -8.04 7.15
CA TRP A 38 12.81 -7.50 7.65
C TRP A 38 11.95 -8.56 8.33
N LEU A 39 11.81 -9.72 7.70
CA LEU A 39 11.04 -10.83 8.26
C LEU A 39 11.63 -11.32 9.59
N SER A 40 12.96 -11.29 9.75
CA SER A 40 13.61 -11.69 11.01
C SER A 40 13.32 -10.76 12.19
N MET A 41 12.69 -9.60 11.98
CA MET A 41 12.35 -8.68 13.08
C MET A 41 11.34 -9.28 14.05
N THR A 42 10.47 -10.19 13.59
CA THR A 42 9.50 -10.89 14.45
C THR A 42 10.18 -11.75 15.51
N ASP A 43 11.38 -12.26 15.23
CA ASP A 43 12.14 -13.10 16.16
C ASP A 43 13.03 -12.28 17.11
N ARG A 44 13.12 -10.96 16.90
CA ARG A 44 14.05 -10.06 17.59
C ARG A 44 13.39 -9.19 18.65
N THR A 45 12.06 -9.13 18.68
CA THR A 45 11.28 -8.36 19.65
C THR A 45 9.95 -9.05 19.91
N ASP A 46 9.30 -8.68 21.02
CA ASP A 46 7.93 -9.08 21.27
C ASP A 46 7.01 -8.57 20.15
N GLU A 47 6.14 -9.44 19.64
CA GLU A 47 5.17 -9.09 18.58
C GLU A 47 4.33 -7.86 18.96
N ALA A 48 3.94 -7.75 20.23
CA ALA A 48 3.19 -6.62 20.76
C ALA A 48 3.92 -5.26 20.68
N LYS A 49 5.23 -5.25 20.40
CA LYS A 49 6.04 -4.04 20.22
C LYS A 49 6.33 -3.73 18.75
N LEU A 50 5.96 -4.62 17.83
CA LEU A 50 6.14 -4.35 16.40
C LEU A 50 5.21 -3.20 15.96
N PRO A 51 5.70 -2.27 15.11
CA PRO A 51 4.85 -1.23 14.57
C PRO A 51 3.84 -1.84 13.60
N ARG A 52 2.62 -1.29 13.57
CA ARG A 52 1.67 -1.60 12.48
C ARG A 52 2.18 -0.99 11.17
N ILE A 53 2.02 -1.72 10.07
CA ILE A 53 2.42 -1.29 8.72
C ILE A 53 1.19 -0.79 7.97
N TYR A 54 1.31 0.37 7.32
CA TYR A 54 0.26 0.98 6.52
C TYR A 54 0.76 1.30 5.12
N GLY A 55 -0.10 1.08 4.11
CA GLY A 55 0.08 1.60 2.76
C GLY A 55 -0.82 2.80 2.52
N VAL A 56 -0.29 3.86 1.93
CA VAL A 56 -1.05 5.07 1.59
C VAL A 56 -0.85 5.43 0.12
N ASN A 57 -1.89 5.94 -0.53
CA ASN A 57 -1.83 6.46 -1.89
C ASN A 57 -2.49 7.84 -1.98
N TRP A 58 -1.68 8.90 -1.93
CA TRP A 58 -2.15 10.29 -2.08
C TRP A 58 -2.42 10.69 -3.53
N PHE A 59 -2.10 9.82 -4.49
CA PHE A 59 -1.97 10.18 -5.91
C PHE A 59 -3.00 9.47 -6.78
N ARG A 60 -4.00 8.82 -6.18
CA ARG A 60 -5.09 8.20 -6.94
C ARG A 60 -5.85 9.27 -7.72
N LYS A 61 -6.16 8.98 -8.97
CA LYS A 61 -6.89 9.86 -9.89
C LYS A 61 -8.17 9.18 -10.38
N ASP A 62 -9.15 9.99 -10.73
CA ASP A 62 -10.36 9.56 -11.43
C ASP A 62 -10.11 9.30 -12.93
N GLY A 63 -11.17 8.92 -13.65
CA GLY A 63 -11.13 8.69 -15.09
C GLY A 63 -10.77 9.92 -15.94
N ASP A 64 -10.94 11.13 -15.39
CA ASP A 64 -10.59 12.40 -16.04
C ASP A 64 -9.16 12.87 -15.65
N GLY A 65 -8.45 12.10 -14.83
CA GLY A 65 -7.08 12.38 -14.40
C GLY A 65 -6.96 13.38 -13.25
N LYS A 66 -8.07 13.75 -12.59
CA LYS A 66 -8.09 14.62 -11.42
C LYS A 66 -7.78 13.80 -10.17
N PHE A 67 -7.00 14.36 -9.25
CA PHE A 67 -6.73 13.71 -7.96
C PHE A 67 -8.01 13.57 -7.14
N LEU A 68 -8.23 12.36 -6.61
CA LEU A 68 -9.38 12.07 -5.75
C LEU A 68 -9.18 12.56 -4.31
N TRP A 69 -7.93 12.83 -3.92
CA TRP A 69 -7.58 13.32 -2.59
C TRP A 69 -6.82 14.66 -2.69
N PRO A 70 -7.18 15.70 -1.91
CA PRO A 70 -6.54 17.02 -1.98
C PRO A 70 -5.06 17.01 -1.57
N GLY A 71 -4.62 16.04 -0.78
CA GLY A 71 -3.21 15.86 -0.44
C GLY A 71 -2.65 16.91 0.54
N PHE A 72 -1.33 17.04 0.57
CA PHE A 72 -0.60 18.03 1.38
C PHE A 72 -1.02 18.04 2.86
N GLY A 73 -1.49 19.18 3.37
CA GLY A 73 -1.93 19.33 4.76
C GLY A 73 -3.12 18.45 5.12
N GLU A 74 -3.99 18.14 4.14
CA GLU A 74 -5.16 17.28 4.37
C GLU A 74 -4.76 15.83 4.67
N ASN A 75 -3.56 15.39 4.28
CA ASN A 75 -3.03 14.07 4.66
C ASN A 75 -2.98 13.85 6.18
N SER A 76 -2.97 14.93 6.98
CA SER A 76 -3.08 14.85 8.44
C SER A 76 -4.33 14.09 8.91
N ARG A 77 -5.43 14.12 8.15
CA ARG A 77 -6.68 13.38 8.47
C ARG A 77 -6.49 11.87 8.41
N VAL A 78 -5.70 11.38 7.46
CA VAL A 78 -5.38 9.96 7.35
C VAL A 78 -4.35 9.55 8.41
N LEU A 79 -3.41 10.43 8.75
CA LEU A 79 -2.50 10.20 9.88
C LEU A 79 -3.24 10.16 11.22
N GLU A 80 -4.24 11.03 11.42
CA GLU A 80 -5.15 11.00 12.56
C GLU A 80 -5.86 9.64 12.67
N TRP A 81 -6.40 9.12 11.56
CA TRP A 81 -7.01 7.79 11.54
C TRP A 81 -6.00 6.68 11.89
N ILE A 82 -4.77 6.74 11.38
CA ILE A 82 -3.71 5.80 11.75
C ILE A 82 -3.42 5.84 13.26
N CYS A 83 -3.30 7.03 13.85
CA CYS A 83 -3.10 7.17 15.30
C CYS A 83 -4.26 6.55 16.08
N ARG A 84 -5.51 6.87 15.71
CA ARG A 84 -6.70 6.30 16.35
C ARG A 84 -6.76 4.77 16.17
N ARG A 85 -6.34 4.22 15.04
CA ARG A 85 -6.22 2.76 14.84
C ARG A 85 -5.22 2.13 15.80
N LEU A 86 -4.07 2.79 16.06
CA LEU A 86 -3.06 2.32 17.01
C LEU A 86 -3.58 2.30 18.46
N GLU A 87 -4.43 3.27 18.80
CA GLU A 87 -5.07 3.40 20.12
C GLU A 87 -6.36 2.58 20.26
N ASN A 88 -6.80 1.91 19.18
CA ASN A 88 -8.07 1.18 19.07
C ASN A 88 -9.31 2.08 19.25
N GLU A 89 -9.21 3.32 18.79
CA GLU A 89 -10.26 4.36 18.80
C GLU A 89 -10.91 4.60 17.42
N ALA A 90 -10.51 3.83 16.42
CA ALA A 90 -11.09 3.84 15.09
C ALA A 90 -11.12 2.42 14.50
N ASP A 91 -12.13 2.17 13.67
CA ASP A 91 -12.29 0.93 12.91
C ASP A 91 -11.88 1.13 11.45
N GLY A 92 -12.14 0.11 10.66
CA GLY A 92 -12.17 0.17 9.20
C GLY A 92 -13.02 -0.97 8.66
N ILE A 93 -13.05 -1.11 7.35
CA ILE A 93 -13.64 -2.24 6.64
C ILE A 93 -12.52 -3.22 6.31
N ASP A 94 -12.76 -4.49 6.63
CA ASP A 94 -11.92 -5.59 6.15
C ASP A 94 -12.12 -5.77 4.65
N THR A 95 -11.02 -5.72 3.91
CA THR A 95 -10.99 -5.95 2.46
C THR A 95 -9.95 -7.02 2.15
N PRO A 96 -9.94 -7.60 0.94
CA PRO A 96 -8.92 -8.58 0.54
C PRO A 96 -7.47 -8.08 0.67
N ILE A 97 -7.25 -6.76 0.69
CA ILE A 97 -5.93 -6.13 0.73
C ILE A 97 -5.56 -5.62 2.13
N GLY A 98 -6.40 -5.90 3.14
CA GLY A 98 -6.26 -5.40 4.51
C GLY A 98 -7.39 -4.46 4.92
N VAL A 99 -7.15 -3.68 5.97
CA VAL A 99 -8.16 -2.77 6.54
C VAL A 99 -8.09 -1.39 5.88
N VAL A 100 -9.22 -0.90 5.39
CA VAL A 100 -9.38 0.43 4.78
C VAL A 100 -10.35 1.26 5.62
N PRO A 101 -10.14 2.57 5.85
CA PRO A 101 -11.12 3.40 6.56
C PRO A 101 -12.46 3.46 5.82
N ARG A 102 -13.56 3.60 6.55
CA ARG A 102 -14.81 4.13 6.00
C ARG A 102 -14.68 5.65 5.82
N PRO A 103 -15.45 6.28 4.92
CA PRO A 103 -15.52 7.74 4.85
C PRO A 103 -15.79 8.39 6.22
N GLU A 104 -16.68 7.82 7.03
CA GLU A 104 -17.01 8.29 8.38
C GLU A 104 -15.92 8.04 9.44
N ASP A 105 -14.92 7.20 9.15
CA ASP A 105 -13.79 6.99 10.05
C ASP A 105 -12.75 8.13 9.94
N LEU A 106 -12.85 8.97 8.90
CA LEU A 106 -11.98 10.13 8.67
C LEU A 106 -12.66 11.43 9.11
N ASN A 107 -11.86 12.36 9.63
CA ASN A 107 -12.34 13.71 9.90
C ASN A 107 -12.55 14.46 8.57
N LEU A 108 -13.79 14.80 8.22
CA LEU A 108 -14.14 15.49 6.97
C LEU A 108 -14.44 16.98 7.15
N ASP A 109 -14.31 17.50 8.37
CA ASP A 109 -14.63 18.89 8.68
C ASP A 109 -13.75 19.85 7.90
N GLY A 110 -14.37 20.81 7.23
CA GLY A 110 -13.66 21.81 6.42
C GLY A 110 -13.20 21.34 5.04
N LEU A 111 -13.39 20.06 4.67
CA LEU A 111 -13.21 19.63 3.27
C LEU A 111 -14.27 20.31 2.37
N SER A 112 -14.01 20.41 1.07
CA SER A 112 -15.03 20.84 0.12
C SER A 112 -16.05 19.73 -0.13
N ASP A 113 -17.23 20.07 -0.65
CA ASP A 113 -18.23 19.07 -1.02
C ASP A 113 -17.70 18.12 -2.11
N SER A 114 -16.95 18.65 -3.08
CA SER A 114 -16.32 17.81 -4.11
C SER A 114 -15.27 16.86 -3.56
N ASP A 115 -14.51 17.24 -2.52
CA ASP A 115 -13.54 16.33 -1.90
C ASP A 115 -14.25 15.20 -1.14
N ARG A 116 -15.39 15.51 -0.51
CA ARG A 116 -16.21 14.51 0.17
C ARG A 116 -16.85 13.53 -0.82
N GLU A 117 -17.36 14.02 -1.94
CA GLU A 117 -17.93 13.19 -3.01
C GLU A 117 -16.89 12.22 -3.60
N ASN A 118 -15.64 12.67 -3.74
CA ASN A 118 -14.55 11.86 -4.28
C ASN A 118 -13.99 10.80 -3.31
N LEU A 119 -14.31 10.90 -2.01
CA LEU A 119 -13.67 10.09 -0.98
C LEU A 119 -14.01 8.60 -1.09
N GLU A 120 -15.25 8.27 -1.44
CA GLU A 120 -15.66 6.88 -1.64
C GLU A 120 -14.84 6.21 -2.74
N GLU A 121 -14.64 6.91 -3.87
CA GLU A 121 -13.80 6.42 -4.96
C GLU A 121 -12.33 6.35 -4.55
N ALA A 122 -11.83 7.34 -3.78
CA ALA A 122 -10.46 7.34 -3.28
C ALA A 122 -10.15 6.08 -2.44
N LEU A 123 -11.12 5.64 -1.62
CA LEU A 123 -11.01 4.50 -0.71
C LEU A 123 -11.44 3.16 -1.33
N ALA A 124 -12.08 3.17 -2.50
CA ALA A 124 -12.62 1.96 -3.12
C ALA A 124 -11.54 0.91 -3.46
N VAL A 125 -11.74 -0.34 -3.05
CA VAL A 125 -10.88 -1.47 -3.43
C VAL A 125 -11.45 -2.13 -4.69
N ASN A 126 -10.87 -1.83 -5.85
CA ASN A 126 -11.29 -2.43 -7.11
C ASN A 126 -10.67 -3.83 -7.28
N LEU A 127 -11.49 -4.87 -7.09
CA LEU A 127 -11.04 -6.26 -7.16
C LEU A 127 -10.49 -6.64 -8.55
N ALA A 128 -11.00 -6.04 -9.63
CA ALA A 128 -10.52 -6.33 -10.98
C ALA A 128 -9.10 -5.76 -11.19
N GLU A 129 -8.82 -4.55 -10.70
CA GLU A 129 -7.49 -3.95 -10.74
C GLU A 129 -6.51 -4.75 -9.88
N TRP A 130 -6.90 -5.16 -8.67
CA TRP A 130 -6.04 -5.97 -7.81
C TRP A 130 -5.71 -7.36 -8.38
N ARG A 131 -6.64 -7.98 -9.10
CA ARG A 131 -6.35 -9.24 -9.82
C ARG A 131 -5.32 -9.04 -10.93
N GLN A 132 -5.25 -7.85 -11.55
CA GLN A 132 -4.23 -7.52 -12.55
C GLN A 132 -2.85 -7.27 -11.93
N GLU A 133 -2.78 -6.90 -10.64
CA GLU A 133 -1.52 -6.74 -9.91
C GLU A 133 -0.83 -8.07 -9.57
N ILE A 134 -1.58 -9.18 -9.49
CA ILE A 134 -1.03 -10.51 -9.16
C ILE A 134 0.05 -10.95 -10.17
N PRO A 135 -0.21 -11.06 -11.49
CA PRO A 135 0.79 -11.55 -12.44
C PRO A 135 2.04 -10.66 -12.49
N THR A 136 1.86 -9.34 -12.43
CA THR A 136 3.00 -8.40 -12.44
C THR A 136 3.80 -8.43 -11.14
N THR A 137 3.19 -8.83 -10.02
CA THR A 137 3.90 -9.10 -8.76
C THR A 137 4.65 -10.43 -8.81
N VAL A 138 4.07 -11.47 -9.43
CA VAL A 138 4.76 -12.74 -9.68
C VAL A 138 6.02 -12.51 -10.53
N GLU A 139 5.90 -11.80 -11.65
CA GLU A 139 7.04 -11.46 -12.52
C GLU A 139 8.13 -10.71 -11.75
N HIS A 140 7.74 -9.76 -10.88
CA HIS A 140 8.70 -9.06 -10.05
C HIS A 140 9.38 -9.99 -9.03
N PHE A 141 8.62 -10.89 -8.41
CA PHE A 141 9.13 -11.87 -7.45
C PHE A 141 10.11 -12.87 -8.08
N ASP A 142 9.83 -13.29 -9.31
CA ASP A 142 10.72 -14.19 -10.07
C ASP A 142 12.08 -13.56 -10.35
N SER A 143 12.17 -12.23 -10.45
CA SER A 143 13.44 -11.52 -10.63
C SER A 143 14.43 -11.68 -9.47
N PHE A 144 13.97 -12.09 -8.28
CA PHE A 144 14.84 -12.36 -7.11
C PHE A 144 15.30 -13.82 -7.03
N GLY A 145 14.80 -14.72 -7.89
CA GLY A 145 15.18 -16.12 -7.94
C GLY A 145 15.04 -16.85 -6.60
N GLU A 146 16.01 -17.72 -6.29
CA GLU A 146 16.04 -18.54 -5.06
C GLU A 146 16.19 -17.71 -3.77
N LYS A 147 16.58 -16.45 -3.88
CA LYS A 147 16.78 -15.55 -2.75
C LYS A 147 15.49 -14.89 -2.26
N LEU A 148 14.37 -15.06 -2.98
CA LEU A 148 13.08 -14.58 -2.50
C LEU A 148 12.61 -15.43 -1.30
N PRO A 149 12.30 -14.83 -0.15
CA PRO A 149 11.73 -15.57 0.97
C PRO A 149 10.42 -16.27 0.58
N PRO A 150 10.25 -17.59 0.84
CA PRO A 150 9.04 -18.32 0.47
C PRO A 150 7.75 -17.73 1.03
N VAL A 151 7.82 -17.12 2.22
CA VAL A 151 6.68 -16.45 2.86
C VAL A 151 6.10 -15.34 1.99
N LEU A 152 6.91 -14.61 1.21
CA LEU A 152 6.38 -13.56 0.33
C LEU A 152 5.51 -14.15 -0.80
N ARG A 153 5.86 -15.34 -1.32
CA ARG A 153 5.01 -16.04 -2.30
C ARG A 153 3.73 -16.57 -1.66
N ALA A 154 3.82 -17.04 -0.42
CA ALA A 154 2.64 -17.47 0.35
C ALA A 154 1.67 -16.29 0.56
N GLU A 155 2.15 -15.13 1.01
CA GLU A 155 1.34 -13.91 1.17
C GLU A 155 0.66 -13.48 -0.13
N LEU A 156 1.34 -13.60 -1.27
CA LEU A 156 0.76 -13.30 -2.59
C LEU A 156 -0.33 -14.31 -2.98
N ALA A 157 -0.12 -15.60 -2.69
CA ALA A 157 -1.12 -16.64 -2.95
C ALA A 157 -2.36 -16.44 -2.07
N GLU A 158 -2.18 -16.12 -0.78
CA GLU A 158 -3.30 -15.81 0.11
C GLU A 158 -4.05 -14.55 -0.31
N LEU A 159 -3.35 -13.53 -0.83
CA LEU A 159 -4.00 -12.36 -1.43
C LEU A 159 -4.87 -12.77 -2.63
N GLU A 160 -4.35 -13.61 -3.53
CA GLU A 160 -5.10 -14.12 -4.66
C GLU A 160 -6.35 -14.91 -4.22
N GLU A 161 -6.24 -15.75 -3.19
CA GLU A 161 -7.38 -16.46 -2.61
C GLU A 161 -8.44 -15.50 -2.05
N ARG A 162 -8.03 -14.50 -1.24
CA ARG A 162 -8.96 -13.48 -0.70
C ARG A 162 -9.66 -12.71 -1.81
N LEU A 163 -8.93 -12.36 -2.88
CA LEU A 163 -9.50 -11.69 -4.04
C LEU A 163 -10.51 -12.58 -4.78
N ASN A 164 -10.27 -13.88 -4.89
CA ASN A 164 -11.17 -14.81 -5.59
C ASN A 164 -12.40 -15.22 -4.76
N ALA A 165 -12.33 -15.11 -3.43
CA ALA A 165 -13.44 -15.36 -2.53
C ALA A 165 -14.42 -14.18 -2.38
N SER A 166 -14.06 -13.00 -2.91
CA SER A 166 -14.85 -11.75 -2.87
C SER A 166 -15.53 -11.45 -4.20
#